data_AF-A0A171A7N7-F1
#
_entry.id   AF-A0A171A7N7-F1
#
_cell.length_a   1.000
_cell.length_b   1.000
_cell.length_c   1.000
_cell.angle_alpha   90.00
_cell.angle_beta   90.00
_cell.angle_gamma   90.00
#
_symmetry.space_group_name_H-M   'P 1'
#
loop_
_entity.id
_entity.type
_entity.pdbx_description
1 polymer ?
#
loop_
_entity_poly.entity_id
_entity_poly.type
_entity_poly.pdbx_seq_one_letter_code
_entity_poly.pdbx_strand_id
1 'polypeptide(L)'
;MIALQEELDWQVYSLYNLYPEDLRVSEDPDDPNIPEIALGERAFEIVLARRVAAGEASDEWFRRHNSTPITEIPAHWPEPYRKIVQKRIDAIESNRAIGMIERPEYKRRWATEGWDALQEKALRSWLLDRMEKRDLWFDESGQPTILTLSRLTDALSRDEDFVSVAKLYAPRKELPKVVAELITDEHVPFLAALRYKPSGLKKRADWEEVWDLQRKEDAAPDELTKRKIRDSIPVPPKYTSADFLRPSYWRARGKLDVPKERFISYGQTNAATPELYGWAGWDHREQAQALATYFTNTPLSSEEITPFLAGLLELQPWLYQWHNEFDMFYSGSPADFFASYRQQKQAEHGLTDDDLRNWRPPAATRGRRAAAKK
;
A
#
# COMPACT_ATOMS: atom_id res chain seq x y z
N MET A 1 -26.70 11.94 -10.44
CA MET A 1 -26.44 10.58 -9.88
C MET A 1 -27.32 10.23 -8.68
N ILE A 2 -27.43 11.07 -7.64
CA ILE A 2 -28.29 10.78 -6.47
C ILE A 2 -29.77 10.66 -6.89
N ALA A 3 -30.28 11.62 -7.67
CA ALA A 3 -31.66 11.59 -8.18
C ALA A 3 -31.96 10.33 -8.99
N LEU A 4 -31.11 10.01 -9.97
CA LEU A 4 -31.24 8.79 -10.78
C LEU A 4 -31.25 7.51 -9.94
N GLN A 5 -30.40 7.41 -8.91
CA GLN A 5 -30.42 6.27 -8.00
C GLN A 5 -31.74 6.18 -7.22
N GLU A 6 -32.30 7.32 -6.79
CA GLU A 6 -33.60 7.34 -6.13
C GLU A 6 -34.71 6.85 -7.07
N GLU A 7 -34.75 7.33 -8.32
CA GLU A 7 -35.71 6.82 -9.32
C GLU A 7 -35.55 5.31 -9.56
N LEU A 8 -34.31 4.81 -9.67
CA LEU A 8 -34.01 3.40 -9.85
C LEU A 8 -34.45 2.54 -8.66
N ASP A 9 -34.24 3.00 -7.42
CA ASP A 9 -34.66 2.26 -6.23
C ASP A 9 -36.18 2.04 -6.24
N TRP A 10 -36.96 3.08 -6.55
CA TRP A 10 -38.42 2.99 -6.64
C TRP A 10 -38.92 2.16 -7.82
N GLN A 11 -38.22 2.18 -8.95
CA GLN A 11 -38.48 1.26 -10.06
C GLN A 11 -38.32 -0.20 -9.62
N VAL A 12 -37.21 -0.50 -8.93
CA VAL A 12 -36.91 -1.85 -8.45
C VAL A 12 -37.99 -2.31 -7.47
N TYR A 13 -38.47 -1.44 -6.59
CA TYR A 13 -39.55 -1.79 -5.65
C TYR A 13 -40.84 -2.19 -6.37
N SER A 14 -41.17 -1.51 -7.47
CA SER A 14 -42.32 -1.86 -8.31
C SER A 14 -42.10 -3.18 -9.06
N LEU A 15 -40.94 -3.34 -9.72
CA LEU A 15 -40.62 -4.54 -10.50
C LEU A 15 -40.63 -5.84 -9.69
N TYR A 16 -40.19 -5.77 -8.42
CA TYR A 16 -40.20 -6.91 -7.50
C TYR A 16 -41.48 -7.02 -6.67
N ASN A 17 -42.50 -6.20 -6.97
CA ASN A 17 -43.79 -6.19 -6.30
C ASN A 17 -43.70 -5.95 -4.78
N LEU A 18 -42.70 -5.17 -4.36
CA LEU A 18 -42.55 -4.69 -2.97
C LEU A 18 -43.47 -3.48 -2.71
N TYR A 19 -43.77 -2.74 -3.77
CA TYR A 19 -44.80 -1.71 -3.79
C TYR A 19 -45.59 -1.82 -5.11
N PRO A 20 -46.94 -1.74 -5.09
CA PRO A 20 -47.75 -2.00 -6.28
C PRO A 20 -47.73 -0.88 -7.33
N GLU A 21 -47.40 0.36 -6.93
CA GLU A 21 -47.29 1.52 -7.84
C GLU A 21 -45.82 1.76 -8.20
N ASP A 22 -45.53 2.14 -9.44
CA ASP A 22 -44.22 2.69 -9.80
C ASP A 22 -44.17 4.16 -9.37
N LEU A 23 -43.43 4.44 -8.30
CA LEU A 23 -43.28 5.79 -7.76
C LEU A 23 -42.11 6.55 -8.40
N ARG A 24 -41.81 6.31 -9.67
CA ARG A 24 -40.94 7.20 -10.48
C ARG A 24 -41.71 8.40 -11.01
N VAL A 25 -40.98 9.47 -11.32
CA VAL A 25 -41.55 10.61 -12.07
C VAL A 25 -41.69 10.27 -13.55
N SER A 26 -40.69 9.60 -14.13
CA SER A 26 -40.64 9.27 -15.56
C SER A 26 -39.83 7.99 -15.80
N GLU A 27 -40.08 7.33 -16.93
CA GLU A 27 -39.20 6.26 -17.41
C GLU A 27 -37.92 6.80 -18.07
N ASP A 28 -37.98 8.05 -18.54
CA ASP A 28 -36.83 8.77 -19.07
C ASP A 28 -35.97 9.31 -17.92
N PRO A 29 -34.73 8.84 -17.74
CA PRO A 29 -33.85 9.34 -16.69
C PRO A 29 -33.48 10.83 -16.86
N ASP A 30 -33.61 11.38 -18.07
CA ASP A 30 -33.28 12.77 -18.39
C ASP A 30 -34.52 13.69 -18.40
N ASP A 31 -35.66 13.21 -17.87
CA ASP A 31 -36.88 14.00 -17.78
C ASP A 31 -36.64 15.29 -16.95
N PRO A 32 -36.98 16.49 -17.47
CA PRO A 32 -36.74 17.76 -16.77
C PRO A 32 -37.53 17.90 -15.46
N ASN A 33 -38.51 17.03 -15.19
CA ASN A 33 -39.21 16.97 -13.93
C ASN A 33 -38.43 16.23 -12.84
N ILE A 34 -37.31 15.56 -13.15
CA ILE A 34 -36.40 14.96 -12.17
C ILE A 34 -35.33 16.00 -11.81
N PRO A 35 -35.41 16.67 -10.64
CA PRO A 35 -34.44 17.68 -10.26
C PRO A 35 -33.13 17.04 -9.81
N GLU A 36 -32.07 17.85 -9.74
CA GLU A 36 -30.91 17.48 -8.93
C GLU A 36 -31.30 17.45 -7.44
N ILE A 37 -30.77 16.45 -6.73
CA ILE A 37 -31.06 16.21 -5.31
C ILE A 37 -29.75 16.22 -4.55
N ALA A 38 -29.71 16.99 -3.46
CA ALA A 38 -28.60 17.04 -2.52
C ALA A 38 -28.72 15.97 -1.42
N LEU A 39 -27.64 15.75 -0.69
CA LEU A 39 -27.70 14.95 0.55
C LEU A 39 -28.65 15.62 1.55
N GLY A 40 -29.51 14.81 2.16
CA GLY A 40 -30.52 15.26 3.11
C GLY A 40 -31.90 15.41 2.50
N GLU A 41 -32.00 15.44 1.17
CA GLU A 41 -33.26 15.67 0.47
C GLU A 41 -33.96 14.38 0.01
N ARG A 42 -33.31 13.22 0.03
CA ARG A 42 -33.96 11.95 -0.37
C ARG A 42 -35.15 11.61 0.53
N ALA A 43 -36.11 10.85 0.01
CA ALA A 43 -37.36 10.58 0.73
C ALA A 43 -37.12 9.96 2.11
N PHE A 44 -36.21 8.99 2.21
CA PHE A 44 -35.85 8.40 3.51
C PHE A 44 -35.07 9.34 4.43
N GLU A 45 -34.26 10.26 3.87
CA GLU A 45 -33.55 11.26 4.67
C GLU A 45 -34.54 12.26 5.27
N ILE A 46 -35.59 12.63 4.54
CA ILE A 46 -36.68 13.45 5.06
C ILE A 46 -37.42 12.73 6.19
N VAL A 47 -37.77 11.45 6.00
CA VAL A 47 -38.41 10.63 7.06
C VAL A 47 -37.48 10.51 8.28
N LEU A 48 -36.19 10.25 8.05
CA LEU A 48 -35.20 10.16 9.14
C LEU A 48 -35.06 11.50 9.87
N ALA A 49 -34.97 12.61 9.16
CA ALA A 49 -34.87 13.95 9.74
C ALA A 49 -36.09 14.28 10.61
N ARG A 50 -37.31 13.91 10.16
CA ARG A 50 -38.53 14.06 10.97
C ARG A 50 -38.47 13.24 12.25
N ARG A 51 -38.01 11.99 12.17
CA ARG A 51 -37.84 11.12 13.35
C ARG A 51 -36.76 11.63 14.30
N VAL A 52 -35.66 12.18 13.78
CA VAL A 52 -34.62 12.84 14.59
C VAL A 52 -35.20 14.07 15.30
N ALA A 53 -35.97 14.91 14.62
CA ALA A 53 -36.63 16.07 15.21
C ALA A 53 -37.65 15.68 16.31
N ALA A 54 -38.31 14.52 16.16
CA ALA A 54 -39.20 13.93 17.16
C ALA A 54 -38.47 13.21 18.31
N GLY A 55 -37.15 13.07 18.25
CA GLY A 55 -36.36 12.34 19.27
C GLY A 55 -36.44 10.81 19.16
N GLU A 56 -36.90 10.28 18.03
CA GLU A 56 -37.13 8.84 17.79
C GLU A 56 -36.00 8.14 17.03
N ALA A 57 -34.99 8.90 16.59
CA ALA A 57 -33.84 8.41 15.83
C ALA A 57 -32.57 9.22 16.12
N SER A 58 -31.41 8.64 15.82
CA SER A 58 -30.09 9.28 15.95
C SER A 58 -29.76 10.18 14.76
N ASP A 59 -29.06 11.29 14.99
CA ASP A 59 -28.55 12.21 13.97
C ASP A 59 -27.24 11.73 13.30
N GLU A 60 -26.73 10.54 13.67
CA GLU A 60 -25.44 10.01 13.19
C GLU A 60 -25.32 9.96 11.67
N TRP A 61 -26.40 9.64 10.96
CA TRP A 61 -26.40 9.63 9.50
C TRP A 61 -26.00 11.00 8.94
N PHE A 62 -26.66 12.07 9.39
CA PHE A 62 -26.40 13.41 8.91
C PHE A 62 -24.99 13.88 9.27
N ARG A 63 -24.54 13.61 10.51
CA ARG A 63 -23.18 13.96 10.97
C ARG A 63 -22.09 13.25 10.16
N ARG A 64 -22.23 11.94 9.90
CA ARG A 64 -21.21 11.15 9.19
C ARG A 64 -21.07 11.53 7.72
N HIS A 65 -22.15 12.01 7.09
CA HIS A 65 -22.18 12.31 5.66
C HIS A 65 -22.15 13.81 5.37
N ASN A 66 -21.95 14.65 6.40
CA ASN A 66 -22.01 16.11 6.30
C ASN A 66 -23.26 16.60 5.56
N SER A 67 -24.40 15.97 5.86
CA SER A 67 -25.69 16.21 5.24
C SER A 67 -26.55 17.07 6.17
N THR A 68 -27.33 18.00 5.62
CA THR A 68 -28.23 18.84 6.41
C THR A 68 -29.56 18.11 6.60
N PRO A 69 -30.05 17.90 7.84
CA PRO A 69 -31.37 17.31 8.05
C PRO A 69 -32.46 18.24 7.52
N ILE A 70 -33.29 17.74 6.59
CA ILE A 70 -34.40 18.47 5.98
C ILE A 70 -35.70 17.74 6.31
N THR A 71 -36.63 18.41 6.98
CA THR A 71 -37.90 17.80 7.42
C THR A 71 -39.07 18.04 6.46
N GLU A 72 -38.92 19.01 5.55
CA GLU A 72 -39.94 19.44 4.60
C GLU A 72 -39.52 19.11 3.17
N ILE A 73 -40.49 18.82 2.29
CA ILE A 73 -40.20 18.60 0.88
C ILE A 73 -39.73 19.93 0.26
N PRO A 74 -38.54 20.02 -0.34
CA PRO A 74 -38.03 21.26 -0.92
C PRO A 74 -38.98 21.93 -1.91
N ALA A 75 -39.32 23.19 -1.62
CA ALA A 75 -40.27 23.97 -2.43
C ALA A 75 -39.74 24.32 -3.83
N HIS A 76 -38.44 24.27 -4.06
CA HIS A 76 -37.82 24.61 -5.34
C HIS A 76 -37.96 23.50 -6.39
N TRP A 77 -38.33 22.28 -5.99
CA TRP A 77 -38.50 21.16 -6.93
C TRP A 77 -39.76 21.31 -7.80
N PRO A 78 -39.75 20.75 -9.03
CA PRO A 78 -40.93 20.65 -9.87
C PRO A 78 -42.12 20.03 -9.13
N GLU A 79 -43.32 20.53 -9.41
CA GLU A 79 -44.54 20.04 -8.76
C GLU A 79 -44.75 18.51 -8.92
N PRO A 80 -44.49 17.90 -10.11
CA PRO A 80 -44.58 16.45 -10.26
C PRO A 80 -43.65 15.69 -9.31
N TYR A 81 -42.41 16.16 -9.16
CA TYR A 81 -41.43 15.55 -8.28
C TYR A 81 -41.83 15.63 -6.81
N ARG A 82 -42.31 16.81 -6.35
CA ARG A 82 -42.80 16.97 -4.97
C ARG A 82 -43.96 16.01 -4.64
N LYS A 83 -44.89 15.82 -5.58
CA LYS A 83 -46.01 14.87 -5.42
C LYS A 83 -45.52 13.43 -5.31
N ILE A 84 -44.56 13.03 -6.14
CA ILE A 84 -43.98 11.69 -6.08
C ILE A 84 -43.20 11.49 -4.76
N VAL A 85 -42.38 12.44 -4.33
CA VAL A 85 -41.66 12.33 -3.05
C VAL A 85 -42.62 12.24 -1.87
N GLN A 86 -43.75 12.95 -1.88
CA GLN A 86 -44.77 12.78 -0.85
C GLN A 86 -45.30 11.34 -0.82
N LYS A 87 -45.65 10.75 -1.98
CA LYS A 87 -46.07 9.34 -2.05
C LYS A 87 -44.99 8.38 -1.53
N ARG A 88 -43.71 8.66 -1.85
CA ARG A 88 -42.56 7.87 -1.37
C ARG A 88 -42.47 7.92 0.16
N ILE A 89 -42.58 9.11 0.74
CA ILE A 89 -42.62 9.31 2.20
C ILE A 89 -43.78 8.52 2.82
N ASP A 90 -44.98 8.66 2.26
CA ASP A 90 -46.18 7.96 2.75
C ASP A 90 -45.99 6.43 2.68
N ALA A 91 -45.35 5.92 1.62
CA ALA A 91 -45.03 4.50 1.46
C ALA A 91 -43.99 4.01 2.49
N ILE A 92 -42.96 4.81 2.79
CA ILE A 92 -41.97 4.51 3.83
C ILE A 92 -42.62 4.42 5.21
N GLU A 93 -43.54 5.33 5.53
CA GLU A 93 -44.21 5.41 6.83
C GLU A 93 -45.29 4.32 7.00
N SER A 94 -46.00 3.96 5.94
CA SER A 94 -47.16 3.05 6.01
C SER A 94 -46.86 1.59 5.67
N ASN A 95 -45.87 1.31 4.81
CA ASN A 95 -45.53 -0.05 4.39
C ASN A 95 -44.28 -0.56 5.11
N ARG A 96 -44.45 -1.57 5.96
CA ARG A 96 -43.37 -2.17 6.76
C ARG A 96 -42.18 -2.67 5.91
N ALA A 97 -42.42 -3.23 4.73
CA ALA A 97 -41.35 -3.74 3.87
C ALA A 97 -40.53 -2.59 3.28
N ILE A 98 -41.21 -1.55 2.77
CA ILE A 98 -40.55 -0.34 2.24
C ILE A 98 -39.81 0.40 3.35
N GLY A 99 -40.44 0.63 4.50
CA GLY A 99 -39.79 1.24 5.67
C GLY A 99 -38.64 0.43 6.26
N MET A 100 -38.48 -0.85 5.90
CA MET A 100 -37.31 -1.65 6.26
C MET A 100 -36.14 -1.42 5.30
N ILE A 101 -36.37 -1.38 3.99
CA ILE A 101 -35.33 -1.24 2.96
C ILE A 101 -34.94 0.23 2.70
N GLU A 102 -35.77 1.19 3.07
CA GLU A 102 -35.46 2.62 3.05
C GLU A 102 -34.73 3.08 4.33
N ARG A 103 -34.23 2.16 5.15
CA ARG A 103 -33.40 2.53 6.30
C ARG A 103 -31.99 2.92 5.86
N PRO A 104 -31.29 3.79 6.62
CA PRO A 104 -29.94 4.25 6.30
C PRO A 104 -28.93 3.13 6.02
N GLU A 105 -29.08 1.95 6.64
CA GLU A 105 -28.17 0.82 6.47
C GLU A 105 -28.23 0.21 5.06
N TYR A 106 -29.36 0.36 4.37
CA TYR A 106 -29.61 -0.22 3.05
C TYR A 106 -29.51 0.82 1.92
N LYS A 107 -29.33 2.09 2.24
CA LYS A 107 -29.20 3.17 1.26
C LYS A 107 -27.75 3.52 0.98
N ARG A 108 -27.48 3.87 -0.28
CA ARG A 108 -26.15 4.31 -0.70
C ARG A 108 -25.80 5.62 0.01
N ARG A 109 -24.63 5.64 0.63
CA ARG A 109 -24.15 6.75 1.47
C ARG A 109 -23.75 8.00 0.68
N TRP A 110 -23.26 7.82 -0.54
CA TRP A 110 -22.68 8.89 -1.38
C TRP A 110 -21.58 9.73 -0.70
N ALA A 111 -21.03 9.26 0.43
CA ALA A 111 -19.84 9.84 1.03
C ALA A 111 -18.65 9.64 0.09
N THR A 112 -17.97 10.75 -0.20
CA THR A 112 -16.66 10.75 -0.86
C THR A 112 -15.66 11.43 0.07
N GLU A 113 -14.37 11.19 -0.12
CA GLU A 113 -13.30 11.85 0.65
C GLU A 113 -13.12 13.33 0.23
N GLY A 114 -13.95 13.83 -0.71
CA GLY A 114 -13.83 15.15 -1.31
C GLY A 114 -12.90 15.14 -2.54
N TRP A 115 -13.11 16.10 -3.45
CA TRP A 115 -12.31 16.22 -4.67
C TRP A 115 -10.82 16.38 -4.37
N ASP A 116 -10.47 17.23 -3.40
CA ASP A 116 -9.07 17.51 -3.05
C ASP A 116 -8.32 16.26 -2.60
N ALA A 117 -8.94 15.42 -1.76
CA ALA A 117 -8.33 14.18 -1.29
C ALA A 117 -8.20 13.14 -2.42
N LEU A 118 -9.21 13.04 -3.29
CA LEU A 118 -9.16 12.17 -4.46
C LEU A 118 -8.08 12.61 -5.44
N GLN A 119 -7.96 13.91 -5.70
CA GLN A 119 -6.92 14.50 -6.53
C GLN A 119 -5.54 14.24 -5.94
N GLU A 120 -5.34 14.53 -4.65
CA GLU A 120 -4.05 14.27 -3.96
C GLU A 120 -3.64 12.80 -4.09
N LYS A 121 -4.56 11.87 -3.82
CA LYS A 121 -4.30 10.42 -3.90
C LYS A 121 -3.98 9.97 -5.32
N ALA A 122 -4.72 10.46 -6.31
CA ALA A 122 -4.49 10.13 -7.72
C ALA A 122 -3.12 10.64 -8.20
N LEU A 123 -2.79 11.90 -7.90
CA LEU A 123 -1.50 12.50 -8.26
C LEU A 123 -0.34 11.78 -7.54
N ARG A 124 -0.49 11.47 -6.24
CA ARG A 124 0.50 10.71 -5.48
C ARG A 124 0.75 9.34 -6.12
N SER A 125 -0.31 8.59 -6.41
CA SER A 125 -0.20 7.26 -7.04
C SER A 125 0.51 7.36 -8.39
N TRP A 126 0.10 8.31 -9.24
CA TRP A 126 0.71 8.49 -10.56
C TRP A 126 2.20 8.85 -10.48
N LEU A 127 2.58 9.74 -9.56
CA LEU A 127 3.99 10.11 -9.35
C LEU A 127 4.81 8.91 -8.90
N LEU A 128 4.28 8.17 -7.93
CA LEU A 128 4.89 6.94 -7.46
C LEU A 128 5.06 5.94 -8.63
N ASP A 129 4.04 5.73 -9.47
CA ASP A 129 4.09 4.80 -10.60
C ASP A 129 5.19 5.20 -11.60
N ARG A 130 5.39 6.51 -11.78
CA ARG A 130 6.47 7.04 -12.60
C ARG A 130 7.86 6.77 -12.01
N MET A 131 8.01 6.83 -10.69
CA MET A 131 9.26 6.54 -9.98
C MET A 131 9.64 5.04 -10.03
N GLU A 132 8.68 4.16 -10.29
CA GLU A 132 8.91 2.71 -10.45
C GLU A 132 9.26 2.28 -11.87
N LYS A 133 9.28 3.21 -12.84
CA LYS A 133 9.62 2.88 -14.22
C LYS A 133 10.95 2.12 -14.28
N ARG A 134 10.92 0.95 -14.91
CA ARG A 134 12.08 0.07 -15.07
C ARG A 134 13.33 0.83 -15.55
N ASP A 135 13.20 1.70 -16.55
CA ASP A 135 14.33 2.42 -17.15
C ASP A 135 15.09 3.33 -16.18
N LEU A 136 14.50 3.69 -15.03
CA LEU A 136 15.21 4.43 -13.97
C LEU A 136 16.20 3.53 -13.22
N TRP A 137 15.95 2.22 -13.18
CA TRP A 137 16.61 1.27 -12.28
C TRP A 137 17.57 0.33 -12.99
N PHE A 138 17.82 0.56 -14.27
CA PHE A 138 18.80 -0.18 -15.07
C PHE A 138 19.71 0.82 -15.78
N ASP A 139 21.00 0.49 -15.89
CA ASP A 139 21.94 1.32 -16.65
C ASP A 139 21.81 1.11 -18.16
N GLU A 140 22.64 1.82 -18.93
CA GLU A 140 22.65 1.74 -20.40
C GLU A 140 23.00 0.33 -20.93
N SER A 141 23.67 -0.49 -20.13
CA SER A 141 24.00 -1.89 -20.44
C SER A 141 22.91 -2.86 -19.99
N GLY A 142 21.79 -2.36 -19.45
CA GLY A 142 20.69 -3.15 -18.94
C GLY A 142 20.99 -3.84 -17.60
N GLN A 143 21.96 -3.35 -16.82
CA GLN A 143 22.30 -3.89 -15.50
C GLN A 143 21.52 -3.17 -14.39
N PRO A 144 20.96 -3.91 -13.41
CA PRO A 144 20.21 -3.32 -12.31
C PRO A 144 21.13 -2.45 -11.45
N THR A 145 20.68 -1.24 -11.12
CA THR A 145 21.54 -0.21 -10.52
C THR A 145 20.92 0.40 -9.26
N ILE A 146 21.68 0.40 -8.16
CA ILE A 146 21.36 1.17 -6.96
C ILE A 146 21.62 2.66 -7.25
N LEU A 147 20.62 3.50 -7.00
CA LEU A 147 20.71 4.94 -7.20
C LEU A 147 20.72 5.70 -5.88
N THR A 148 21.39 6.85 -5.89
CA THR A 148 21.20 7.85 -4.84
C THR A 148 19.87 8.58 -5.05
N LEU A 149 19.28 9.10 -3.98
CA LEU A 149 18.07 9.93 -4.05
C LEU A 149 18.26 11.14 -4.97
N SER A 150 19.45 11.73 -4.93
CA SER A 150 19.87 12.81 -5.83
C SER A 150 19.84 12.38 -7.30
N ARG A 151 20.45 11.24 -7.66
CA ARG A 151 20.44 10.73 -9.04
C ARG A 151 19.04 10.37 -9.53
N LEU A 152 18.22 9.76 -8.67
CA LEU A 152 16.82 9.48 -9.00
C LEU A 152 16.05 10.79 -9.27
N THR A 153 16.25 11.80 -8.42
CA THR A 153 15.63 13.13 -8.59
C THR A 153 16.08 13.78 -9.90
N ASP A 154 17.38 13.72 -10.22
CA ASP A 154 17.93 14.28 -11.46
C ASP A 154 17.34 13.59 -12.69
N ALA A 155 17.19 12.26 -12.66
CA ALA A 155 16.55 11.51 -13.74
C ALA A 155 15.08 11.91 -13.92
N LEU A 156 14.34 12.01 -12.82
CA LEU A 156 12.93 12.43 -12.81
C LEU A 156 12.73 13.89 -13.24
N SER A 157 13.72 14.76 -13.00
CA SER A 157 13.67 16.17 -13.42
C SER A 157 13.64 16.35 -14.94
N ARG A 158 14.04 15.32 -15.70
CA ARG A 158 14.03 15.29 -17.17
C ARG A 158 12.69 14.79 -17.74
N ASP A 159 11.81 14.23 -16.92
CA ASP A 159 10.45 13.82 -17.31
C ASP A 159 9.50 15.01 -17.11
N GLU A 160 9.18 15.72 -18.20
CA GLU A 160 8.36 16.94 -18.15
C GLU A 160 6.98 16.71 -17.52
N ASP A 161 6.37 15.55 -17.81
CA ASP A 161 5.09 15.15 -17.21
C ASP A 161 5.24 14.98 -15.70
N PHE A 162 6.33 14.33 -15.26
CA PHE A 162 6.60 14.15 -13.83
C PHE A 162 6.72 15.47 -13.10
N VAL A 163 7.50 16.41 -13.65
CA VAL A 163 7.68 17.75 -13.06
C VAL A 163 6.36 18.52 -13.03
N SER A 164 5.55 18.43 -14.10
CA SER A 164 4.25 19.08 -14.17
C SER A 164 3.28 18.55 -13.12
N VAL A 165 3.15 17.23 -13.00
CA VAL A 165 2.27 16.58 -12.02
C VAL A 165 2.77 16.83 -10.59
N ALA A 166 4.08 16.85 -10.35
CA ALA A 166 4.65 17.16 -9.04
C ALA A 166 4.30 18.60 -8.58
N LYS A 167 4.25 19.57 -9.50
CA LYS A 167 3.80 20.94 -9.21
C LYS A 167 2.31 20.99 -8.87
N LEU A 168 1.47 20.16 -9.49
CA LEU A 168 0.06 20.05 -9.11
C LEU A 168 -0.11 19.38 -7.73
N TYR A 169 0.68 18.35 -7.46
CA TYR A 169 0.64 17.60 -6.20
C TYR A 169 1.13 18.43 -5.00
N ALA A 170 2.21 19.18 -5.17
CA ALA A 170 2.85 19.95 -4.10
C ALA A 170 3.41 21.30 -4.61
N PRO A 171 2.54 22.28 -4.94
CA PRO A 171 2.92 23.51 -5.66
C PRO A 171 3.92 24.43 -4.94
N ARG A 172 4.11 24.24 -3.64
CA ARG A 172 5.01 25.05 -2.80
C ARG A 172 6.30 24.32 -2.41
N LYS A 173 6.55 23.13 -2.96
CA LYS A 173 7.72 22.32 -2.64
C LYS A 173 8.60 22.16 -3.88
N GLU A 174 9.90 22.28 -3.69
CA GLU A 174 10.88 21.95 -4.72
C GLU A 174 10.88 20.45 -5.00
N LEU A 175 11.16 20.07 -6.25
CA LEU A 175 11.13 18.68 -6.73
C LEU A 175 11.91 17.69 -5.83
N PRO A 176 13.14 17.98 -5.37
CA PRO A 176 13.88 17.05 -4.50
C PRO A 176 13.15 16.74 -3.20
N LYS A 177 12.44 17.71 -2.63
CA LYS A 177 11.65 17.52 -1.41
C LYS A 177 10.42 16.66 -1.67
N VAL A 178 9.76 16.85 -2.82
CA VAL A 178 8.61 16.03 -3.23
C VAL A 178 9.05 14.57 -3.41
N VAL A 179 10.13 14.33 -4.15
CA VAL A 179 10.66 12.97 -4.38
C VAL A 179 11.06 12.29 -3.05
N ALA A 180 11.74 13.03 -2.16
CA ALA A 180 12.11 12.54 -0.83
C ALA A 180 10.90 12.13 0.03
N GLU A 181 9.87 12.97 0.08
CA GLU A 181 8.66 12.68 0.86
C GLU A 181 7.81 11.54 0.25
N LEU A 182 7.78 11.44 -1.09
CA LEU A 182 7.12 10.33 -1.78
C LEU A 182 7.79 9.00 -1.44
N ILE A 183 9.11 8.91 -1.56
CA ILE A 183 9.83 7.63 -1.40
C ILE A 183 9.93 7.16 0.06
N THR A 184 9.95 8.08 1.04
CA THR A 184 10.15 7.77 2.47
C THR A 184 9.18 6.75 3.06
N ASP A 185 7.93 6.73 2.58
CA ASP A 185 6.92 5.79 3.07
C ASP A 185 6.75 4.55 2.19
N GLU A 186 7.45 4.48 1.05
CA GLU A 186 7.27 3.45 0.02
C GLU A 186 8.50 2.53 -0.11
N HIS A 187 9.53 2.75 0.72
CA HIS A 187 10.71 1.89 0.78
C HIS A 187 10.70 0.96 2.00
N VAL A 188 11.33 -0.21 1.84
CA VAL A 188 11.69 -1.08 2.96
C VAL A 188 13.18 -1.43 2.87
N PRO A 189 13.94 -1.42 4.00
CA PRO A 189 15.35 -1.80 4.00
C PRO A 189 15.58 -3.23 3.51
N PHE A 190 16.63 -3.41 2.71
CA PHE A 190 17.05 -4.71 2.19
C PHE A 190 17.34 -5.75 3.28
N LEU A 191 17.93 -5.32 4.40
CA LEU A 191 18.40 -6.18 5.48
C LEU A 191 17.38 -6.32 6.62
N ALA A 192 17.12 -7.53 7.11
CA ALA A 192 16.17 -7.79 8.21
C ALA A 192 16.49 -6.98 9.48
N ALA A 193 17.77 -6.85 9.83
CA ALA A 193 18.23 -6.07 10.98
C ALA A 193 17.86 -4.57 10.93
N LEU A 194 17.57 -4.03 9.73
CA LEU A 194 17.13 -2.66 9.52
C LEU A 194 15.60 -2.52 9.44
N ARG A 195 14.88 -3.64 9.33
CA ARG A 195 13.40 -3.70 9.23
C ARG A 195 12.75 -3.97 10.58
N TYR A 196 13.28 -4.94 11.32
CA TYR A 196 12.63 -5.51 12.50
C TYR A 196 13.26 -5.07 13.81
N LYS A 197 12.40 -5.01 14.84
CA LYS A 197 12.81 -5.03 16.25
C LYS A 197 13.24 -6.44 16.66
N PRO A 198 13.85 -6.64 17.85
CA PRO A 198 14.23 -7.97 18.31
C PRO A 198 13.10 -9.02 18.27
N SER A 199 11.85 -8.62 18.56
CA SER A 199 10.70 -9.53 18.47
C SER A 199 10.41 -9.98 17.04
N GLY A 200 10.55 -9.07 16.06
CA GLY A 200 10.37 -9.40 14.64
C GLY A 200 11.52 -10.24 14.08
N LEU A 201 12.76 -10.05 14.55
CA LEU A 201 13.89 -10.89 14.18
C LEU A 201 13.71 -12.34 14.68
N LYS A 202 13.18 -12.53 15.88
CA LYS A 202 12.85 -13.87 16.38
C LYS A 202 11.81 -14.56 15.48
N LYS A 203 10.74 -13.84 15.14
CA LYS A 203 9.73 -14.37 14.21
C LYS A 203 10.34 -14.68 12.84
N ARG A 204 11.23 -13.83 12.34
CA ARG A 204 11.91 -14.03 11.07
C ARG A 204 12.70 -15.33 11.04
N ALA A 205 13.42 -15.64 12.12
CA ALA A 205 14.11 -16.92 12.26
C ALA A 205 13.14 -18.11 12.24
N ASP A 206 12.01 -18.03 12.96
CA ASP A 206 10.98 -19.08 12.95
C ASP A 206 10.39 -19.28 11.52
N TRP A 207 10.22 -18.20 10.75
CA TRP A 207 9.78 -18.24 9.36
C TRP A 207 10.83 -18.86 8.43
N GLU A 208 12.11 -18.52 8.60
CA GLU A 208 13.21 -19.09 7.81
C GLU A 208 13.36 -20.59 8.04
N GLU A 209 13.21 -21.06 9.28
CA GLU A 209 13.18 -22.50 9.59
C GLU A 209 12.00 -23.21 8.89
N VAL A 210 10.81 -22.60 8.90
CA VAL A 210 9.64 -23.14 8.18
C VAL A 210 9.91 -23.22 6.68
N TRP A 211 10.50 -22.19 6.07
CA TRP A 211 10.85 -22.22 4.64
C TRP A 211 11.88 -23.31 4.32
N ASP A 212 12.87 -23.52 5.19
CA ASP A 212 13.85 -24.60 5.00
C ASP A 212 13.19 -25.98 5.08
N LEU A 213 12.22 -26.19 5.95
CA LEU A 213 11.44 -27.43 5.99
C LEU A 213 10.58 -27.59 4.73
N GLN A 214 9.96 -26.52 4.23
CA GLN A 214 9.20 -26.54 2.98
C GLN A 214 10.08 -26.88 1.77
N ARG A 215 11.31 -26.32 1.70
CA ARG A 215 12.27 -26.71 0.65
C ARG A 215 12.67 -28.18 0.73
N LYS A 216 12.83 -28.73 1.95
CA LYS A 216 13.07 -30.17 2.16
C LYS A 216 11.87 -31.02 1.73
N GLU A 217 10.65 -30.54 1.97
CA GLU A 217 9.44 -31.17 1.44
C GLU A 217 9.46 -31.18 -0.09
N ASP A 218 9.69 -30.03 -0.73
CA ASP A 218 9.70 -29.91 -2.19
C ASP A 218 10.73 -30.86 -2.85
N ALA A 219 11.92 -30.96 -2.25
CA ALA A 219 13.03 -31.80 -2.70
C ALA A 219 12.88 -33.30 -2.37
N ALA A 220 11.89 -33.70 -1.56
CA ALA A 220 11.72 -35.09 -1.17
C ALA A 220 11.34 -35.99 -2.37
N PRO A 221 11.86 -37.23 -2.43
CA PRO A 221 11.78 -38.08 -3.62
C PRO A 221 10.38 -38.69 -3.87
N ASP A 222 9.52 -38.74 -2.85
CA ASP A 222 8.23 -39.41 -2.90
C ASP A 222 7.18 -38.75 -1.98
N GLU A 223 5.90 -38.96 -2.30
CA GLU A 223 4.77 -38.32 -1.61
C GLU A 223 4.63 -38.73 -0.14
N LEU A 224 5.04 -39.94 0.23
CA LEU A 224 4.98 -40.38 1.63
C LEU A 224 5.98 -39.59 2.47
N THR A 225 7.18 -39.35 1.94
CA THR A 225 8.20 -38.50 2.57
C THR A 225 7.75 -37.04 2.61
N LYS A 226 7.19 -36.49 1.52
CA LYS A 226 6.61 -35.14 1.49
C LYS A 226 5.57 -34.93 2.58
N ARG A 227 4.60 -35.83 2.67
CA ARG A 227 3.54 -35.78 3.68
C ARG A 227 4.09 -35.79 5.11
N LYS A 228 5.09 -36.64 5.40
CA LYS A 228 5.71 -36.68 6.73
C LYS A 228 6.40 -35.37 7.10
N ILE A 229 7.10 -34.76 6.15
CA ILE A 229 7.74 -33.45 6.36
C ILE A 229 6.65 -32.40 6.58
N ARG A 230 5.67 -32.29 5.68
CA ARG A 230 4.55 -31.35 5.77
C ARG A 230 3.83 -31.39 7.11
N ASP A 231 3.51 -32.59 7.59
CA ASP A 231 2.77 -32.78 8.84
C ASP A 231 3.61 -32.37 10.09
N SER A 232 4.94 -32.23 9.93
CA SER A 232 5.85 -31.75 10.98
C SER A 232 6.11 -30.24 10.95
N ILE A 233 5.74 -29.54 9.88
CA ILE A 233 6.02 -28.10 9.72
C ILE A 233 5.11 -27.30 10.66
N PRO A 234 5.66 -26.52 11.61
CA PRO A 234 4.84 -25.68 12.48
C PRO A 234 4.26 -24.50 11.71
N VAL A 235 3.11 -23.99 12.16
CA VAL A 235 2.56 -22.74 11.65
C VAL A 235 3.40 -21.57 12.17
N PRO A 236 4.02 -20.76 11.29
CA PRO A 236 4.89 -19.68 11.76
C PRO A 236 4.08 -18.54 12.42
N PRO A 237 4.68 -17.80 13.37
CA PRO A 237 4.00 -16.73 14.09
C PRO A 237 3.67 -15.54 13.17
N LYS A 238 2.51 -14.92 13.37
CA LYS A 238 2.12 -13.70 12.63
C LYS A 238 2.84 -12.47 13.17
N TYR A 239 3.21 -11.56 12.28
CA TYR A 239 3.76 -10.25 12.63
C TYR A 239 2.67 -9.27 13.08
N THR A 240 3.10 -8.26 13.84
CA THR A 240 2.31 -7.11 14.27
C THR A 240 3.11 -5.83 14.05
N SER A 241 2.48 -4.66 14.15
CA SER A 241 3.19 -3.37 14.06
C SER A 241 4.30 -3.21 15.10
N ALA A 242 4.20 -3.89 16.26
CA ALA A 242 5.20 -3.86 17.32
C ALA A 242 6.51 -4.58 16.95
N ASP A 243 6.51 -5.39 15.88
CA ASP A 243 7.69 -6.14 15.41
C ASP A 243 8.57 -5.34 14.43
N PHE A 244 8.04 -4.25 13.87
CA PHE A 244 8.73 -3.41 12.89
C PHE A 244 9.33 -2.18 13.55
N LEU A 245 10.44 -1.70 12.98
CA LEU A 245 11.08 -0.47 13.39
C LEU A 245 10.28 0.77 12.96
N ARG A 246 9.50 0.69 11.87
CA ARG A 246 8.64 1.78 11.38
C ARG A 246 7.22 1.34 11.04
N PRO A 247 6.22 2.23 11.22
CA PRO A 247 4.85 1.99 10.74
C PRO A 247 4.75 1.80 9.23
N SER A 248 5.56 2.50 8.43
CA SER A 248 5.59 2.35 6.97
C SER A 248 6.00 0.93 6.54
N TYR A 249 7.01 0.37 7.19
CA TYR A 249 7.45 -1.01 6.91
C TYR A 249 6.34 -2.02 7.25
N TRP A 250 5.66 -1.84 8.38
CA TRP A 250 4.50 -2.65 8.73
C TRP A 250 3.38 -2.54 7.70
N ARG A 251 3.10 -1.32 7.20
CA ARG A 251 2.07 -1.08 6.17
C ARG A 251 2.40 -1.82 4.87
N ALA A 252 3.67 -1.83 4.47
CA ALA A 252 4.14 -2.54 3.29
C ALA A 252 4.09 -4.08 3.48
N ARG A 253 4.48 -4.60 4.65
CA ARG A 253 4.72 -6.04 4.85
C ARG A 253 3.55 -6.82 5.44
N GLY A 254 2.80 -6.20 6.35
CA GLY A 254 1.65 -6.80 7.01
C GLY A 254 1.94 -8.05 7.83
N LYS A 255 0.87 -8.78 8.18
CA LYS A 255 0.90 -9.90 9.16
C LYS A 255 1.75 -11.10 8.73
N LEU A 256 2.00 -11.26 7.44
CA LEU A 256 2.73 -12.39 6.85
C LEU A 256 4.07 -11.95 6.24
N ASP A 257 4.47 -10.70 6.47
CA ASP A 257 5.73 -10.16 5.97
C ASP A 257 5.91 -10.21 4.43
N VAL A 258 4.80 -10.17 3.69
CA VAL A 258 4.82 -10.24 2.22
C VAL A 258 5.37 -8.92 1.67
N PRO A 259 6.41 -8.93 0.82
CA PRO A 259 6.92 -7.73 0.15
C PRO A 259 5.82 -7.02 -0.66
N LYS A 260 5.54 -5.74 -0.33
CA LYS A 260 4.63 -4.87 -1.12
C LYS A 260 5.13 -3.43 -1.20
N GLU A 261 6.35 -3.19 -0.75
CA GLU A 261 7.06 -1.94 -0.99
C GLU A 261 7.36 -1.77 -2.48
N ARG A 262 7.59 -0.51 -2.87
CA ARG A 262 7.89 -0.11 -4.25
C ARG A 262 9.39 0.01 -4.46
N PHE A 263 10.11 0.33 -3.38
CA PHE A 263 11.55 0.54 -3.38
C PHE A 263 12.24 -0.24 -2.26
N ILE A 264 13.49 -0.60 -2.51
CA ILE A 264 14.39 -1.19 -1.54
C ILE A 264 15.36 -0.11 -1.12
N SER A 265 15.54 0.15 0.18
CA SER A 265 16.56 1.10 0.63
C SER A 265 17.81 0.39 1.12
N TYR A 266 18.97 0.96 0.83
CA TYR A 266 20.27 0.44 1.25
C TYR A 266 20.98 1.42 2.20
N GLY A 267 21.72 0.89 3.17
CA GLY A 267 22.43 1.69 4.16
C GLY A 267 22.76 0.91 5.43
N GLN A 268 23.30 1.63 6.41
CA GLN A 268 23.81 1.05 7.66
C GLN A 268 22.94 1.39 8.88
N THR A 269 21.95 2.26 8.69
CA THR A 269 21.06 2.74 9.76
C THR A 269 19.62 2.77 9.29
N ASN A 270 18.69 2.78 10.25
CA ASN A 270 17.27 2.96 9.99
C ASN A 270 16.95 4.46 9.81
N ALA A 271 17.39 5.04 8.69
CA ALA A 271 17.06 6.41 8.31
C ALA A 271 15.63 6.51 7.75
N ALA A 272 14.99 7.68 7.92
CA ALA A 272 13.63 7.92 7.39
C ALA A 272 13.61 8.15 5.89
N THR A 273 14.67 8.78 5.41
CA THR A 273 14.92 9.01 4.01
C THR A 273 16.39 8.61 3.80
N PRO A 274 16.69 7.33 3.57
CA PRO A 274 18.03 6.88 3.22
C PRO A 274 18.54 7.56 1.93
N GLU A 275 19.84 7.48 1.68
CA GLU A 275 20.43 8.05 0.46
C GLU A 275 20.33 7.08 -0.73
N LEU A 276 20.36 5.76 -0.49
CA LEU A 276 20.47 4.74 -1.54
C LEU A 276 19.19 3.93 -1.68
N TYR A 277 18.76 3.75 -2.93
CA TYR A 277 17.56 3.00 -3.29
C TYR A 277 17.81 2.06 -4.45
N GLY A 278 17.01 1.00 -4.48
CA GLY A 278 16.79 0.12 -5.61
C GLY A 278 15.31 -0.12 -5.80
N TRP A 279 14.97 -0.88 -6.83
CA TRP A 279 13.60 -1.16 -7.20
C TRP A 279 13.12 -2.50 -6.64
N ALA A 280 11.93 -2.52 -6.05
CA ALA A 280 11.35 -3.75 -5.53
C ALA A 280 10.89 -4.73 -6.63
N GLY A 281 10.80 -4.27 -7.88
CA GLY A 281 10.48 -5.13 -9.03
C GLY A 281 11.64 -5.97 -9.56
N TRP A 282 12.85 -5.83 -9.01
CA TRP A 282 13.98 -6.70 -9.35
C TRP A 282 13.77 -8.13 -8.84
N ASP A 283 14.17 -9.11 -9.65
CA ASP A 283 14.31 -10.49 -9.17
C ASP A 283 15.49 -10.63 -8.18
N HIS A 284 15.63 -11.78 -7.53
CA HIS A 284 16.67 -11.96 -6.50
C HIS A 284 18.09 -11.91 -7.09
N ARG A 285 18.28 -12.35 -8.33
CA ARG A 285 19.56 -12.26 -9.06
C ARG A 285 19.89 -10.81 -9.38
N GLU A 286 18.92 -10.03 -9.84
CA GLU A 286 19.07 -8.60 -10.14
C GLU A 286 19.39 -7.80 -8.87
N GLN A 287 18.73 -8.09 -7.75
CA GLN A 287 19.08 -7.49 -6.45
C GLN A 287 20.51 -7.83 -6.02
N ALA A 288 20.93 -9.09 -6.18
CA ALA A 288 22.28 -9.54 -5.87
C ALA A 288 23.33 -8.86 -6.79
N GLN A 289 23.03 -8.75 -8.09
CA GLN A 289 23.87 -8.06 -9.06
C GLN A 289 24.03 -6.57 -8.72
N ALA A 290 22.93 -5.88 -8.38
CA ALA A 290 22.95 -4.47 -8.02
C ALA A 290 23.78 -4.22 -6.74
N LEU A 291 23.61 -5.06 -5.72
CA LEU A 291 24.41 -5.03 -4.49
C LEU A 291 25.91 -5.26 -4.78
N ALA A 292 26.22 -6.34 -5.49
CA ALA A 292 27.59 -6.71 -5.84
C ALA A 292 28.28 -5.59 -6.63
N THR A 293 27.61 -5.06 -7.64
CA THR A 293 28.12 -3.95 -8.45
C THR A 293 28.38 -2.70 -7.59
N TYR A 294 27.45 -2.37 -6.69
CA TYR A 294 27.58 -1.19 -5.83
C TYR A 294 28.82 -1.25 -4.93
N PHE A 295 29.00 -2.31 -4.15
CA PHE A 295 30.15 -2.39 -3.24
C PHE A 295 31.48 -2.75 -3.93
N THR A 296 31.44 -3.20 -5.19
CA THR A 296 32.65 -3.38 -6.01
C THR A 296 33.18 -2.04 -6.50
N ASN A 297 32.27 -1.14 -6.89
CA ASN A 297 32.62 0.15 -7.48
C ASN A 297 32.69 1.29 -6.46
N THR A 298 32.28 1.04 -5.22
CA THR A 298 32.32 2.01 -4.12
C THR A 298 33.37 1.57 -3.11
N PRO A 299 34.37 2.41 -2.77
CA PRO A 299 35.34 2.08 -1.75
C PRO A 299 34.66 2.12 -0.37
N LEU A 300 34.39 0.95 0.21
CA LEU A 300 33.76 0.79 1.52
C LEU A 300 34.76 0.21 2.52
N SER A 301 34.79 0.75 3.72
CA SER A 301 35.49 0.13 4.85
C SER A 301 34.79 -1.16 5.30
N SER A 302 35.45 -1.95 6.16
CA SER A 302 34.86 -3.18 6.70
C SER A 302 33.52 -2.91 7.41
N GLU A 303 33.41 -1.82 8.18
CA GLU A 303 32.15 -1.46 8.85
C GLU A 303 31.04 -1.13 7.84
N GLU A 304 31.39 -0.43 6.77
CA GLU A 304 30.43 0.05 5.77
C GLU A 304 29.96 -1.07 4.84
N ILE A 305 30.84 -2.01 4.46
CA ILE A 305 30.51 -3.12 3.55
C ILE A 305 29.75 -4.25 4.25
N THR A 306 29.96 -4.45 5.56
CA THR A 306 29.36 -5.55 6.34
C THR A 306 27.85 -5.70 6.13
N PRO A 307 27.01 -4.66 6.26
CA PRO A 307 25.57 -4.82 6.03
C PRO A 307 25.21 -5.18 4.60
N PHE A 308 25.98 -4.75 3.59
CA PHE A 308 25.74 -5.13 2.19
C PHE A 308 26.04 -6.61 1.96
N LEU A 309 27.13 -7.13 2.54
CA LEU A 309 27.44 -8.57 2.52
C LEU A 309 26.37 -9.37 3.28
N ALA A 310 25.88 -8.86 4.41
CA ALA A 310 24.79 -9.48 5.16
C ALA A 310 23.49 -9.54 4.34
N GLY A 311 23.17 -8.51 3.57
CA GLY A 311 22.02 -8.54 2.66
C GLY A 311 22.20 -9.54 1.53
N LEU A 312 23.41 -9.65 0.97
CA LEU A 312 23.72 -10.67 -0.04
C LEU A 312 23.64 -12.09 0.57
N LEU A 313 23.96 -12.26 1.85
CA LEU A 313 23.74 -13.50 2.59
C LEU A 313 22.24 -13.81 2.78
N GLU A 314 21.42 -12.83 3.15
CA GLU A 314 19.95 -12.99 3.26
C GLU A 314 19.27 -13.32 1.92
N LEU A 315 19.84 -12.88 0.79
CA LEU A 315 19.36 -13.23 -0.56
C LEU A 315 19.75 -14.65 -0.99
N GLN A 316 20.80 -15.24 -0.40
CA GLN A 316 21.39 -16.49 -0.88
C GLN A 316 20.41 -17.68 -0.97
N PRO A 317 19.51 -17.93 0.00
CA PRO A 317 18.56 -19.04 -0.11
C PRO A 317 17.63 -18.90 -1.32
N TRP A 318 17.27 -17.67 -1.68
CA TRP A 318 16.41 -17.39 -2.84
C TRP A 318 17.17 -17.54 -4.15
N LEU A 319 18.45 -17.16 -4.18
CA LEU A 319 19.32 -17.43 -5.32
C LEU A 319 19.43 -18.93 -5.57
N TYR A 320 19.65 -19.75 -4.53
CA TYR A 320 19.67 -21.20 -4.68
C TYR A 320 18.33 -21.80 -5.08
N GLN A 321 17.22 -21.19 -4.64
CA GLN A 321 15.90 -21.70 -4.98
C GLN A 321 15.49 -21.39 -6.42
N TRP A 322 15.83 -20.20 -6.93
CA TRP A 322 15.29 -19.70 -8.20
C TRP A 322 16.34 -19.49 -9.30
N HIS A 323 17.61 -19.44 -8.96
CA HIS A 323 18.72 -19.06 -9.86
C HIS A 323 19.93 -20.00 -9.70
N ASN A 324 19.68 -21.30 -9.52
CA ASN A 324 20.71 -22.33 -9.37
C ASN A 324 21.02 -23.12 -10.65
N GLU A 325 20.34 -22.80 -11.75
CA GLU A 325 20.61 -23.41 -13.05
C GLU A 325 21.85 -22.77 -13.70
N PHE A 326 22.48 -23.51 -14.61
CA PHE A 326 23.64 -23.01 -15.35
C PHE A 326 23.24 -21.81 -16.22
N ASP A 327 23.96 -20.70 -16.04
CA ASP A 327 23.82 -19.49 -16.82
C ASP A 327 25.16 -19.17 -17.50
N MET A 328 25.13 -18.96 -18.81
CA MET A 328 26.32 -18.70 -19.61
C MET A 328 27.04 -17.40 -19.20
N PHE A 329 26.30 -16.38 -18.77
CA PHE A 329 26.88 -15.11 -18.32
C PHE A 329 27.75 -15.29 -17.07
N TYR A 330 27.34 -16.19 -16.17
CA TYR A 330 28.07 -16.49 -14.94
C TYR A 330 29.06 -17.66 -15.10
N SER A 331 29.06 -18.34 -16.25
CA SER A 331 29.84 -19.57 -16.48
C SER A 331 29.61 -20.63 -15.41
N GLY A 332 28.37 -20.72 -14.92
CA GLY A 332 27.99 -21.49 -13.74
C GLY A 332 26.59 -21.06 -13.28
N SER A 333 26.19 -21.47 -12.07
CA SER A 333 24.94 -20.95 -11.51
C SER A 333 25.13 -19.53 -10.96
N PRO A 334 24.18 -18.60 -11.17
CA PRO A 334 24.21 -17.30 -10.50
C PRO A 334 24.31 -17.42 -8.97
N ALA A 335 23.64 -18.42 -8.39
CA ALA A 335 23.68 -18.69 -6.96
C ALA A 335 25.10 -18.97 -6.44
N ASP A 336 25.85 -19.85 -7.11
CA ASP A 336 27.22 -20.20 -6.72
C ASP A 336 28.20 -19.06 -7.00
N PHE A 337 27.98 -18.30 -8.07
CA PHE A 337 28.76 -17.11 -8.37
C PHE A 337 28.66 -16.09 -7.22
N PHE A 338 27.45 -15.70 -6.81
CA PHE A 338 27.26 -14.72 -5.74
C PHE A 338 27.70 -15.26 -4.37
N ALA A 339 27.53 -16.56 -4.10
CA ALA A 339 28.06 -17.18 -2.89
C ALA A 339 29.59 -17.06 -2.82
N SER A 340 30.27 -17.46 -3.89
CA SER A 340 31.74 -17.41 -4.00
C SER A 340 32.25 -15.96 -3.92
N TYR A 341 31.59 -15.03 -4.60
CA TYR A 341 31.96 -13.62 -4.58
C TYR A 341 31.79 -13.00 -3.18
N ARG A 342 30.67 -13.29 -2.50
CA ARG A 342 30.45 -12.85 -1.12
C ARG A 342 31.53 -13.40 -0.19
N GLN A 343 31.84 -14.69 -0.28
CA GLN A 343 32.86 -15.35 0.54
C GLN A 343 34.26 -14.74 0.33
N GLN A 344 34.62 -14.43 -0.91
CA GLN A 344 35.87 -13.72 -1.22
C GLN A 344 35.90 -12.36 -0.51
N LYS A 345 34.83 -11.56 -0.62
CA LYS A 345 34.75 -10.26 0.07
C LYS A 345 34.73 -10.39 1.59
N GLN A 346 34.04 -11.38 2.13
CA GLN A 346 34.09 -11.69 3.57
C GLN A 346 35.53 -11.95 4.03
N ALA A 347 36.28 -12.77 3.29
CA ALA A 347 37.68 -13.08 3.61
C ALA A 347 38.60 -11.84 3.53
N GLU A 348 38.44 -10.99 2.52
CA GLU A 348 39.17 -9.71 2.38
C GLU A 348 38.98 -8.79 3.60
N HIS A 349 37.81 -8.85 4.24
CA HIS A 349 37.47 -8.03 5.41
C HIS A 349 37.56 -8.77 6.76
N GLY A 350 37.98 -10.04 6.76
CA GLY A 350 38.09 -10.86 7.98
C GLY A 350 36.75 -11.17 8.66
N LEU A 351 35.67 -11.29 7.87
CA LEU A 351 34.30 -11.52 8.35
C LEU A 351 33.88 -12.98 8.13
N THR A 352 33.08 -13.50 9.05
CA THR A 352 32.41 -14.80 8.95
C THR A 352 30.93 -14.64 8.60
N ASP A 353 30.26 -15.73 8.21
CA ASP A 353 28.80 -15.72 8.05
C ASP A 353 28.08 -15.35 9.35
N ASP A 354 28.64 -15.74 10.51
CA ASP A 354 28.06 -15.42 11.81
C ASP A 354 28.19 -13.94 12.14
N ASP A 355 29.26 -13.28 11.73
CA ASP A 355 29.38 -11.81 11.84
C ASP A 355 28.28 -11.12 11.02
N LEU A 356 27.99 -11.63 9.81
CA LEU A 356 26.94 -11.10 8.94
C LEU A 356 25.53 -11.32 9.53
N ARG A 357 25.22 -12.54 10.02
CA ARG A 357 23.91 -12.87 10.64
C ARG A 357 23.66 -12.08 11.93
N ASN A 358 24.72 -11.86 12.70
CA ASN A 358 24.66 -11.14 13.98
C ASN A 358 24.81 -9.62 13.84
N TRP A 359 25.10 -9.11 12.64
CA TRP A 359 25.23 -7.68 12.41
C TRP A 359 23.95 -6.94 12.82
N ARG A 360 24.11 -5.84 13.55
CA ARG A 360 23.02 -4.94 13.94
C ARG A 360 23.45 -3.50 13.66
N PRO A 361 22.50 -2.61 13.29
CA PRO A 361 22.83 -1.21 13.10
C PRO A 361 23.38 -0.63 14.41
N PRO A 362 24.37 0.29 14.33
CA PRO A 362 24.88 0.98 15.51
C PRO A 362 23.73 1.61 16.31
N ALA A 363 23.82 1.53 17.64
CA ALA A 363 22.83 2.18 18.50
C ALA A 363 22.76 3.67 18.14
N ALA A 364 21.54 4.19 17.95
CA ALA A 364 21.35 5.60 17.67
C ALA A 364 22.01 6.43 18.78
N THR A 365 23.10 7.13 18.46
CA THR A 365 23.70 8.09 19.37
C THR A 365 22.68 9.20 19.58
N ARG A 366 22.09 9.26 20.78
CA ARG A 366 21.23 10.38 21.19
C ARG A 366 22.02 11.67 20.96
N GLY A 367 21.64 12.43 19.93
CA GLY A 367 22.29 13.66 19.55
C GLY A 367 22.50 14.56 20.75
N ARG A 368 23.77 14.88 21.04
CA ARG A 368 24.17 15.90 21.98
C ARG A 368 23.57 17.21 21.47
N ARG A 369 22.53 17.72 22.14
CA ARG A 369 22.02 19.08 21.94
C ARG A 369 23.23 20.00 22.02
N ALA A 370 23.64 20.60 20.91
CA ALA A 370 24.63 21.65 20.93
C ALA A 370 24.08 22.73 21.88
N ALA A 371 24.74 22.90 23.02
CA ALA A 371 24.43 24.01 23.91
C ALA A 371 24.64 25.29 23.11
N ALA A 372 23.57 26.05 22.90
CA ALA A 372 23.66 27.40 22.36
C ALA A 372 24.65 28.17 23.25
N LYS A 373 25.80 28.54 22.69
CA LYS A 373 26.67 29.53 23.32
C LYS A 373 25.93 30.87 23.23
N LYS A 374 25.73 31.48 24.39
CA LYS A 374 25.31 32.87 24.56
C LYS A 374 26.33 33.82 23.95
#